data_AF-A0A6A6EGG6-F1
#
_entry.id   AF-A0A6A6EGG6-F1
#
_cell.length_a   1.000
_cell.length_b   1.000
_cell.length_c   1.000
_cell.angle_alpha   90.00
_cell.angle_beta   90.00
_cell.angle_gamma   90.00
#
_symmetry.space_group_name_H-M   'P 1'
#
loop_
_entity.id
_entity.type
_entity.pdbx_description
1 polymer ?
#
loop_
_entity_poly.entity_id
_entity_poly.type
_entity_poly.pdbx_seq_one_letter_code
_entity_poly.pdbx_strand_id
1 'polypeptide(L)'
;MSPINLGICPFQLGFFTDYFGYPYSATKYLKPIQMYVNFRNCRTITVGYGNFPLSLTTVDGIAVVVTEAIENQRRWPVIGGIRVTQITMAGLIELGVRLRSPYHVERMSTENLKAGKLKSS
;
A
#
# COMPACT_ATOMS: atom_id res chain seq x y z
N MET A 1 -35.64 1.43 1.88
CA MET A 1 -35.21 0.04 2.15
C MET A 1 -33.93 0.10 2.96
N SER A 2 -33.94 -0.39 4.20
CA SER A 2 -32.71 -0.57 4.98
C SER A 2 -31.95 -1.76 4.38
N PRO A 3 -30.66 -1.63 4.01
CA PRO A 3 -29.91 -2.76 3.50
C PRO A 3 -29.81 -3.85 4.58
N ILE A 4 -30.06 -5.09 4.17
CA ILE A 4 -29.92 -6.29 5.00
C ILE A 4 -28.48 -6.31 5.53
N ASN A 5 -28.31 -6.19 6.84
CA ASN A 5 -27.01 -6.23 7.48
C ASN A 5 -26.61 -7.70 7.63
N LEU A 6 -25.83 -8.22 6.69
CA LEU A 6 -25.32 -9.59 6.65
C LEU A 6 -24.29 -9.92 7.75
N GLY A 7 -24.03 -9.00 8.69
CA GLY A 7 -22.96 -9.16 9.69
C GLY A 7 -21.54 -9.05 9.09
N ILE A 8 -21.42 -8.55 7.86
CA ILE A 8 -20.15 -8.39 7.15
C ILE A 8 -19.72 -6.92 7.23
N CYS A 9 -18.47 -6.67 7.62
CA CYS A 9 -17.84 -5.36 7.64
C CYS A 9 -16.59 -5.37 6.74
N PRO A 10 -16.64 -4.76 5.53
CA PRO A 10 -15.47 -4.67 4.68
C PRO A 10 -14.48 -3.66 5.25
N PHE A 11 -13.22 -4.07 5.41
CA PHE A 11 -12.12 -3.18 5.78
C PHE A 11 -11.43 -2.65 4.53
N GLN A 12 -11.38 -1.33 4.39
CA GLN A 12 -10.64 -0.69 3.30
C GLN A 12 -9.16 -0.56 3.69
N LEU A 13 -8.32 -1.35 3.03
CA LEU A 13 -6.89 -1.41 3.28
C LEU A 13 -6.12 -0.70 2.16
N GLY A 14 -5.01 -0.09 2.53
CA GLY A 14 -4.00 0.38 1.60
C GLY A 14 -3.03 -0.71 1.17
N PHE A 15 -1.85 -0.32 0.71
CA PHE A 15 -0.77 -1.26 0.38
C PHE A 15 -0.11 -1.83 1.64
N PHE A 16 0.29 -3.10 1.57
CA PHE A 16 1.12 -3.71 2.60
C PHE A 16 2.57 -3.30 2.44
N THR A 17 3.13 -2.72 3.48
CA THR A 17 4.55 -2.36 3.55
C THR A 17 5.46 -3.58 3.50
N ASP A 18 4.94 -4.75 3.88
CA ASP A 18 5.58 -6.06 3.77
C ASP A 18 6.06 -6.39 2.34
N TYR A 19 5.38 -5.85 1.31
CA TYR A 19 5.81 -6.03 -0.08
C TYR A 19 7.16 -5.34 -0.39
N PHE A 20 7.50 -4.28 0.34
CA PHE A 20 8.76 -3.56 0.13
C PHE A 20 9.99 -4.34 0.62
N GLY A 21 9.79 -5.45 1.33
CA GLY A 21 10.84 -6.40 1.73
C GLY A 21 11.26 -7.40 0.65
N TYR A 22 10.59 -7.41 -0.52
CA TYR A 22 10.87 -8.37 -1.59
C TYR A 22 12.38 -8.51 -1.91
N PRO A 23 12.91 -9.75 -2.06
CA PRO A 23 12.22 -11.04 -2.06
C PRO A 23 12.11 -11.71 -0.67
N TYR A 24 12.49 -11.03 0.41
CA TYR A 24 12.45 -11.60 1.75
C TYR A 24 11.09 -11.40 2.40
N SER A 25 10.53 -12.47 2.95
CA SER A 25 9.25 -12.43 3.65
C SER A 25 9.44 -11.88 5.06
N ALA A 26 8.71 -10.82 5.40
CA ALA A 26 8.63 -10.31 6.78
C ALA A 26 7.57 -11.04 7.61
N THR A 27 6.61 -11.71 6.95
CA THR A 27 5.52 -12.43 7.62
C THR A 27 5.49 -13.90 7.22
N LYS A 28 4.77 -14.72 8.01
CA LYS A 28 4.60 -16.15 7.74
C LYS A 28 3.68 -16.46 6.56
N TYR A 29 2.65 -15.63 6.35
CA TYR A 29 1.54 -15.97 5.44
C TYR A 29 1.48 -15.10 4.18
N LEU A 30 2.03 -13.87 4.20
CA LEU A 30 2.11 -13.03 3.02
C LEU A 30 3.45 -13.24 2.31
N LYS A 31 3.40 -13.81 1.11
CA LYS A 31 4.58 -13.84 0.23
C LYS A 31 4.75 -12.47 -0.43
N PRO A 32 5.92 -11.82 -0.31
CA PRO A 32 6.13 -10.55 -0.95
C PRO A 32 6.17 -10.73 -2.47
N ILE A 33 5.57 -9.80 -3.21
CA ILE A 33 5.72 -9.66 -4.65
C ILE A 33 6.56 -8.43 -4.96
N GLN A 34 7.25 -8.44 -6.09
CA GLN A 34 8.00 -7.27 -6.52
C GLN A 34 7.04 -6.15 -6.94
N MET A 35 7.02 -5.08 -6.15
CA MET A 35 6.22 -3.88 -6.43
C MET A 35 6.98 -2.88 -7.28
N TYR A 36 6.26 -1.88 -7.79
CA TYR A 36 6.83 -0.72 -8.48
C TYR A 36 7.76 0.12 -7.59
N VAL A 37 7.72 -0.07 -6.26
CA VAL A 37 8.77 0.38 -5.33
C VAL A 37 9.62 -0.83 -4.94
N ASN A 38 10.88 -0.82 -5.34
CA ASN A 38 11.86 -1.86 -5.02
C ASN A 38 13.06 -1.23 -4.32
N PHE A 39 13.01 -1.18 -2.99
CA PHE A 39 14.12 -0.65 -2.17
C PHE A 39 15.37 -1.53 -2.25
N ARG A 40 15.24 -2.84 -2.52
CA ARG A 40 16.41 -3.73 -2.65
C ARG A 40 17.29 -3.31 -3.81
N ASN A 41 16.68 -3.08 -4.97
CA ASN A 41 17.37 -2.68 -6.19
C ASN A 41 17.42 -1.15 -6.37
N CYS A 42 17.07 -0.40 -5.33
CA CYS A 42 17.02 1.06 -5.32
C CYS A 42 16.29 1.64 -6.55
N ARG A 43 15.15 1.06 -6.93
CA ARG A 43 14.37 1.45 -8.11
C ARG A 43 12.91 1.70 -7.75
N THR A 44 12.38 2.81 -8.21
CA THR A 44 10.93 3.09 -8.16
C THR A 44 10.41 3.50 -9.54
N ILE A 45 9.24 3.01 -9.91
CA ILE A 45 8.43 3.51 -11.04
C ILE A 45 7.26 4.30 -10.45
N THR A 46 7.05 5.54 -10.90
CA THR A 46 5.97 6.42 -10.44
C THR A 46 5.31 7.17 -11.60
N VAL A 47 4.09 7.65 -11.40
CA VAL A 47 3.41 8.58 -12.33
C VAL A 47 3.73 10.02 -11.93
N GLY A 48 4.16 10.83 -12.90
CA GLY A 48 4.55 12.23 -12.68
C GLY A 48 5.55 12.38 -11.53
N TYR A 49 5.33 13.39 -10.68
CA TYR A 49 6.17 13.64 -9.50
C TYR A 49 5.79 12.84 -8.25
N GLY A 50 4.72 12.03 -8.30
CA GLY A 50 4.32 11.23 -7.14
C GLY A 50 3.55 12.00 -6.05
N ASN A 51 2.89 13.12 -6.38
CA ASN A 51 2.15 13.95 -5.43
C ASN A 51 0.79 13.35 -4.98
N PHE A 52 0.56 12.06 -5.23
CA PHE A 52 -0.66 11.37 -4.83
C PHE A 52 -0.44 10.63 -3.49
N PRO A 53 -1.48 10.54 -2.65
CA PRO A 53 -1.40 9.86 -1.36
C PRO A 53 -1.37 8.34 -1.53
N LEU A 54 -0.69 7.68 -0.59
CA LEU A 54 -0.63 6.25 -0.38
C LEU A 54 -1.06 5.97 1.05
N SER A 55 -2.01 5.04 1.17
CA SER A 55 -2.34 4.39 2.43
C SER A 55 -1.42 3.18 2.59
N LEU A 56 -0.66 3.11 3.69
CA LEU A 56 0.27 2.04 3.98
C LEU A 56 -0.05 1.36 5.32
N THR A 57 0.00 0.05 5.35
CA THR A 57 -0.25 -0.76 6.56
C THR A 57 0.67 -1.99 6.58
N THR A 58 0.80 -2.66 7.72
CA THR A 58 1.47 -3.96 7.84
C THR A 58 0.42 -5.05 7.98
N VAL A 59 0.72 -6.26 7.51
CA VAL A 59 -0.16 -7.43 7.74
C VAL A 59 -0.40 -7.66 9.22
N ASP A 60 0.65 -7.56 10.04
CA ASP A 60 0.52 -7.75 11.50
C ASP A 60 -0.34 -6.68 12.15
N GLY A 61 -0.25 -5.42 11.69
CA GLY A 61 -1.10 -4.34 12.18
C GLY A 61 -2.58 -4.59 11.88
N ILE A 62 -2.88 -5.18 10.71
CA ILE A 62 -4.25 -5.59 10.38
C ILE A 62 -4.70 -6.74 11.26
N ALA A 63 -3.86 -7.75 11.49
CA ALA A 63 -4.21 -8.88 12.33
C ALA A 63 -4.67 -8.42 13.72
N VAL A 64 -3.94 -7.47 14.34
CA VAL A 64 -4.32 -6.87 15.62
C VAL A 64 -5.70 -6.19 15.53
N VAL A 65 -5.92 -5.34 14.53
CA VAL A 65 -7.18 -4.60 14.40
C VAL A 65 -8.37 -5.53 14.13
N VAL A 66 -8.17 -6.57 13.32
CA VAL A 66 -9.22 -7.56 13.01
C VAL A 66 -9.55 -8.40 14.23
N THR A 67 -8.55 -8.83 15.01
CA THR A 67 -8.78 -9.54 16.28
C THR A 67 -9.62 -8.68 17.23
N GLU A 68 -9.23 -7.43 17.44
CA GLU A 68 -10.00 -6.48 18.26
C GLU A 68 -11.42 -6.28 17.74
N ALA A 69 -11.61 -6.20 16.42
CA ALA A 69 -12.94 -6.05 15.84
C ALA A 69 -13.83 -7.27 16.08
N ILE A 70 -13.29 -8.49 16.00
CA ILE A 70 -14.01 -9.75 16.25
C ILE A 70 -14.41 -9.89 17.72
N GLU A 71 -13.53 -9.50 18.64
CA GLU A 71 -13.79 -9.58 20.08
C GLU A 71 -14.74 -8.47 20.57
N ASN A 72 -14.92 -7.41 19.78
CA ASN A 72 -15.79 -6.31 20.12
C ASN A 72 -17.27 -6.69 20.00
N GLN A 73 -18.00 -6.65 21.13
CA GLN A 73 -19.44 -6.95 21.19
C GLN A 73 -20.33 -5.85 20.57
N ARG A 74 -19.75 -4.70 20.17
CA ARG A 74 -20.50 -3.65 19.49
C ARG A 74 -20.83 -4.07 18.06
N ARG A 75 -21.99 -3.65 17.58
CA ARG A 75 -22.38 -3.84 16.18
C ARG A 75 -21.34 -3.20 15.26
N TRP A 76 -20.83 -3.98 14.32
CA TRP A 76 -19.88 -3.50 13.32
C TRP A 76 -20.50 -2.40 12.44
N PRO A 77 -19.69 -1.41 12.03
CA PRO A 77 -20.13 -0.43 11.05
C PRO A 77 -20.39 -1.11 9.70
N VAL A 78 -21.18 -0.48 8.84
CA VAL A 78 -21.45 -0.97 7.49
C VAL A 78 -20.17 -0.98 6.64
N ILE A 79 -19.23 -0.06 6.92
CA ILE A 79 -17.90 0.02 6.30
C ILE A 79 -16.89 0.23 7.42
N GLY A 80 -15.90 -0.66 7.49
CA GLY A 80 -14.81 -0.60 8.45
C GLY A 80 -13.64 0.22 7.92
N GLY A 81 -12.97 0.94 8.82
CA GLY A 81 -11.75 1.67 8.53
C GLY A 81 -10.65 1.27 9.49
N ILE A 82 -9.42 1.24 9.00
CA ILE A 82 -8.21 1.15 9.83
C ILE A 82 -7.48 2.48 9.73
N ARG A 83 -6.98 2.99 10.86
CA ARG A 83 -6.05 4.12 10.84
C ARG A 83 -4.72 3.61 10.28
N VAL A 84 -4.44 3.97 9.03
CA VAL A 84 -3.24 3.56 8.30
C VAL A 84 -2.26 4.72 8.17
N THR A 85 -0.99 4.41 7.91
CA THR A 85 0.02 5.42 7.63
C THR A 85 -0.29 6.08 6.29
N GLN A 86 -0.28 7.41 6.26
CA GLN A 86 -0.44 8.20 5.04
C GLN A 86 0.91 8.78 4.63
N ILE A 87 1.30 8.57 3.38
CA ILE A 87 2.49 9.16 2.78
C ILE A 87 2.21 9.48 1.31
N THR A 88 2.90 10.43 0.69
CA THR A 88 2.86 10.57 -0.77
C THR A 88 3.86 9.61 -1.43
N MET A 89 3.66 9.29 -2.71
CA MET A 89 4.69 8.55 -3.47
C MET A 89 6.02 9.33 -3.50
N ALA A 90 5.98 10.65 -3.63
CA ALA A 90 7.15 11.52 -3.54
C ALA A 90 7.89 11.36 -2.20
N GLY A 91 7.16 11.35 -1.08
CA GLY A 91 7.75 11.14 0.25
C GLY A 91 8.30 9.73 0.44
N LEU A 92 7.66 8.71 -0.14
CA LEU A 92 8.16 7.34 -0.11
C LEU A 92 9.47 7.19 -0.93
N ILE A 93 9.57 7.88 -2.07
CA ILE A 93 10.79 7.96 -2.87
C ILE A 93 11.89 8.68 -2.08
N GLU A 94 11.58 9.81 -1.44
CA GLU A 94 12.54 10.53 -0.61
C GLU A 94 13.08 9.65 0.53
N LEU A 95 12.20 8.90 1.20
CA LEU A 95 12.61 7.92 2.20
C LEU A 95 13.56 6.86 1.59
N GLY A 96 13.24 6.34 0.41
CA GLY A 96 14.10 5.41 -0.32
C GLY A 96 15.50 5.96 -0.58
N VAL A 97 15.58 7.20 -1.11
CA VAL A 97 16.84 7.91 -1.39
C VAL A 97 17.66 8.14 -0.11
N ARG A 98 16.99 8.55 0.98
CA ARG A 98 17.65 8.78 2.29
C ARG A 98 18.22 7.49 2.87
N LEU A 99 17.50 6.38 2.74
CA LEU A 99 17.91 5.09 3.27
C LEU A 99 18.95 4.39 2.37
N ARG A 100 18.89 4.61 1.06
CA ARG A 100 19.71 3.91 0.06
C ARG A 100 20.04 4.83 -1.11
N SER A 101 21.32 5.04 -1.37
CA SER A 101 21.83 5.81 -2.51
C SER A 101 22.94 5.02 -3.21
N PRO A 102 23.01 5.02 -4.55
CA PRO A 102 22.15 5.73 -5.51
C PRO A 102 20.74 5.13 -5.62
N TYR A 103 19.75 5.94 -6.03
CA TYR A 103 18.34 5.53 -6.17
C TYR A 103 17.75 5.98 -7.51
N HIS A 104 17.28 5.04 -8.32
CA HIS A 104 16.71 5.27 -9.63
C HIS A 104 15.20 5.48 -9.58
N VAL A 105 14.71 6.59 -10.12
CA VAL A 105 13.29 6.92 -10.18
C VAL A 105 12.87 7.10 -11.62
N GLU A 106 12.05 6.18 -12.09
CA GLU A 106 11.46 6.22 -13.43
C GLU A 106 10.08 6.87 -13.37
N ARG A 107 9.87 7.92 -14.16
CA ARG A 107 8.64 8.72 -14.14
C ARG A 107 7.83 8.51 -15.42
N MET A 108 6.63 7.98 -15.26
CA MET A 108 5.64 7.81 -16.32
C MET A 108 4.86 9.10 -16.53
N SER A 109 4.64 9.46 -17.80
CA SER A 109 3.73 10.56 -18.17
C SER A 109 2.28 10.12 -17.99
N THR A 110 1.50 10.97 -17.31
CA THR A 110 0.06 10.77 -17.12
C THR A 110 -0.68 10.71 -18.46
N GLU A 111 -0.27 11.54 -19.42
CA GLU A 111 -0.85 11.63 -20.76
C GLU A 111 -0.64 10.33 -21.54
N ASN A 112 0.58 9.79 -21.48
CA ASN A 112 0.90 8.51 -22.12
C ASN A 112 0.11 7.36 -21.49
N LEU A 113 0.01 7.30 -20.16
CA LEU A 113 -0.76 6.27 -19.47
C LEU A 113 -2.26 6.34 -19.82
N LYS A 114 -2.84 7.54 -19.87
CA LYS A 114 -4.23 7.74 -20.31
C LYS A 114 -4.47 7.30 -21.76
N ALA A 115 -3.46 7.42 -22.62
CA ALA A 115 -3.49 6.94 -23.99
C ALA A 115 -3.16 5.44 -24.14
N GLY A 116 -3.04 4.69 -23.03
CA GLY A 116 -2.68 3.26 -23.04
C GLY A 116 -1.22 2.98 -23.42
N LYS A 117 -0.36 4.00 -23.43
CA LYS A 117 1.05 3.89 -23.81
C LYS A 117 1.92 3.68 -22.56
N LEU A 118 2.17 2.41 -22.24
CA LEU A 118 3.15 2.01 -21.23
C LEU A 118 4.55 2.04 -21.85
N LYS A 119 5.31 3.10 -21.56
CA LYS A 119 6.73 3.20 -21.94
C LYS A 119 7.56 3.16 -20.67
N SER A 120 8.00 1.98 -20.28
CA SER A 120 8.98 1.79 -19.22
C SER A 120 10.24 1.10 -19.75
N SER A 121 11.39 1.47 -19.20
CA SER A 121 12.72 0.89 -19.52
C SER A 121 13.15 -0.19 -18.54
#